data_AF-A0A397S1I9-F1
#
_entry.id   AF-A0A397S1I9-F1
#
_cell.length_a   1.000
_cell.length_b   1.000
_cell.length_c   1.000
_cell.angle_alpha   90.00
_cell.angle_beta   90.00
_cell.angle_gamma   90.00
#
_symmetry.space_group_name_H-M   'P 1'
#
loop_
_entity.id
_entity.type
_entity.pdbx_description
1 polymer ?
#
loop_
_entity_poly.entity_id
_entity_poly.type
_entity_poly.pdbx_seq_one_letter_code
_entity_poly.pdbx_strand_id
1 'polypeptide(L)'
;MIVPKSCKRKTCDIPHSDNGSVVRGEIIQKSCPVHFMKFVPDNIVNCPFVALVCIGIHNHPPPVPERTPANIKSNLQVLIEKQFMMILLLLPDLYFQAI
;
A
#
# COMPACT_ATOMS: atom_id res chain seq x y z
N MET A 1 -9.46 4.71 -5.20
CA MET A 1 -9.59 5.03 -3.76
C MET A 1 -8.64 4.12 -2.99
N ILE A 2 -7.58 4.64 -2.38
CA ILE A 2 -6.68 3.83 -1.54
C ILE A 2 -7.30 3.78 -0.16
N VAL A 3 -8.00 2.70 0.15
CA VAL A 3 -8.60 2.52 1.48
C VAL A 3 -7.48 1.99 2.40
N PRO A 4 -7.07 2.72 3.45
CA PRO A 4 -6.00 2.25 4.34
C PRO A 4 -6.41 0.91 4.98
N LYS A 5 -5.58 -0.14 4.90
CA LYS A 5 -5.90 -1.41 5.55
C LYS A 5 -5.70 -1.27 7.06
N SER A 6 -6.79 -1.42 7.81
CA SER A 6 -6.71 -1.54 9.26
C SER A 6 -6.39 -2.99 9.61
N CYS A 7 -5.40 -3.22 10.47
CA CYS A 7 -5.10 -4.55 11.03
C CYS A 7 -6.29 -5.15 11.81
N LYS A 8 -7.33 -4.36 12.09
CA LYS A 8 -8.56 -4.79 12.77
C LYS A 8 -9.63 -5.34 11.81
N ARG A 9 -9.40 -5.33 10.50
CA ARG A 9 -10.36 -5.86 9.53
C ARG A 9 -10.44 -7.38 9.62
N LYS A 10 -11.66 -7.90 9.70
CA LYS A 10 -11.96 -9.33 9.67
C LYS A 10 -12.37 -9.82 8.27
N THR A 11 -12.64 -8.91 7.34
CA THR A 11 -13.13 -9.21 5.99
C THR A 11 -12.31 -8.51 4.92
N CYS A 12 -12.14 -9.16 3.77
CA CYS A 12 -11.46 -8.63 2.60
C CYS A 12 -12.34 -7.61 1.87
N ASP A 13 -11.72 -6.54 1.37
CA ASP A 13 -12.40 -5.50 0.59
C ASP A 13 -12.55 -5.88 -0.89
N ILE A 14 -11.81 -6.89 -1.35
CA ILE A 14 -11.92 -7.44 -2.70
C ILE A 14 -13.11 -8.42 -2.69
N PRO A 15 -14.05 -8.34 -3.65
CA PRO A 15 -15.14 -9.30 -3.75
C PRO A 15 -14.61 -10.70 -4.08
N HIS A 16 -15.19 -11.71 -3.44
CA HIS A 16 -14.87 -13.12 -3.65
C HIS A 16 -16.10 -13.83 -4.24
N SER A 17 -15.86 -14.89 -5.01
CA SER A 17 -16.91 -15.81 -5.44
C SER A 17 -16.94 -17.00 -4.49
N ASP A 18 -18.10 -17.28 -3.92
CA ASP A 18 -18.37 -18.48 -3.13
C ASP A 18 -19.67 -19.13 -3.63
N ASN A 19 -19.57 -20.34 -4.17
CA ASN A 19 -20.68 -21.09 -4.77
C ASN A 19 -21.57 -20.26 -5.72
N GLY A 20 -20.94 -19.41 -6.55
CA GLY A 20 -21.63 -18.57 -7.54
C GLY A 20 -22.22 -17.26 -6.98
N SER A 21 -22.10 -17.01 -5.68
CA SER A 21 -22.49 -15.75 -5.03
C SER A 21 -21.27 -14.86 -4.80
N VAL A 22 -21.46 -13.54 -4.95
CA VAL A 22 -20.42 -12.55 -4.63
C VAL A 22 -20.48 -12.22 -3.14
N VAL A 23 -19.43 -12.58 -2.41
CA VAL A 23 -19.33 -12.40 -0.95
C VAL A 23 -18.08 -11.61 -0.57
N ARG A 24 -18.05 -11.09 0.66
CA ARG A 24 -16.81 -10.59 1.26
C ARG A 24 -16.09 -11.75 1.92
N GLY A 25 -14.85 -12.00 1.50
CA GLY A 25 -14.02 -13.07 2.05
C GLY A 25 -13.60 -12.77 3.49
N GLU A 26 -13.44 -13.81 4.30
CA GLU A 26 -12.89 -13.69 5.65
C GLU A 26 -11.36 -13.57 5.61
N ILE A 27 -10.79 -12.70 6.45
CA ILE A 27 -9.34 -12.57 6.61
C ILE A 27 -8.89 -13.57 7.66
N ILE A 28 -8.13 -14.57 7.21
CA ILE A 28 -7.54 -15.57 8.10
C ILE A 28 -6.19 -15.05 8.62
N GLN A 29 -6.11 -14.83 9.93
CA GLN A 29 -4.86 -14.48 10.58
C GLN A 29 -3.99 -15.73 10.78
N LYS A 30 -2.82 -15.77 10.14
CA LYS A 30 -1.84 -16.85 10.35
C LYS A 30 -0.99 -16.56 11.58
N SER A 31 -0.74 -17.58 12.40
CA SER A 31 0.17 -17.51 13.54
C SER A 31 1.62 -17.40 13.07
N CYS A 32 2.37 -16.47 13.67
CA CYS A 32 3.80 -16.30 13.45
C CYS A 32 4.53 -16.50 14.78
N PRO A 33 5.62 -17.29 14.85
CA PRO A 33 6.36 -17.53 16.09
C PRO A 33 7.27 -16.35 16.47
N VAL A 34 7.43 -15.35 15.58
CA VAL A 34 8.25 -14.17 15.84
C VAL A 34 7.58 -13.30 16.91
N HIS A 35 8.38 -12.94 17.92
CA HIS A 35 7.97 -12.04 18.98
C HIS A 35 8.52 -10.64 18.72
N PHE A 36 7.65 -9.64 18.88
CA PHE A 36 7.99 -8.23 18.72
C PHE A 36 7.96 -7.55 20.08
N MET A 37 9.08 -6.95 20.48
CA MET A 37 9.20 -6.16 21.69
C MET A 37 9.42 -4.70 21.30
N LYS A 38 8.73 -3.79 22.00
CA LYS A 38 8.89 -2.34 21.85
C LYS A 38 9.36 -1.77 23.18
N PHE A 39 10.56 -1.20 23.19
CA PHE A 39 11.10 -0.49 24.33
C PHE A 39 10.97 1.00 24.06
N VAL A 40 10.05 1.64 24.77
CA VAL A 40 9.88 3.08 24.75
C VAL A 40 10.56 3.63 26.01
N PRO A 41 11.52 4.56 25.88
CA PRO A 41 12.14 5.16 27.06
C PRO A 41 11.14 6.06 27.77
N ASP A 42 11.23 6.11 29.10
CA ASP A 42 10.31 6.92 29.93
C ASP A 42 10.40 8.41 29.61
N ASN A 43 11.58 8.89 29.23
CA ASN A 43 11.80 10.27 28.79
C ASN A 43 12.29 10.32 27.35
N ILE A 44 11.35 10.51 26.43
CA ILE A 44 11.61 10.61 24.99
C ILE A 44 12.36 11.89 24.59
N VAL A 45 12.31 12.94 25.42
CA VAL A 45 13.00 14.22 25.14
C VAL A 45 14.50 14.04 25.32
N ASN A 46 14.92 13.36 26.38
CA ASN A 46 16.33 13.09 26.67
C ASN A 46 16.85 11.83 25.94
N CYS A 47 15.97 10.87 25.62
CA CYS A 47 16.28 9.69 24.82
C CYS A 47 15.29 9.55 23.66
N PRO A 48 15.55 10.17 22.49
CA PRO A 48 14.60 10.23 21.38
C PRO A 48 14.60 8.97 20.51
N PHE A 49 14.92 7.81 21.10
CA PHE A 49 15.03 6.55 20.37
C PHE A 49 14.12 5.49 21.00
N VAL A 50 13.41 4.77 20.14
CA VAL A 50 12.63 3.59 20.53
C VAL A 50 13.35 2.37 19.96
N ALA A 51 13.57 1.34 20.78
CA ALA A 51 14.10 0.08 20.30
C ALA A 51 12.96 -0.87 19.95
N LEU A 52 13.02 -1.42 18.75
CA LEU A 52 12.17 -2.51 18.29
C LEU A 52 13.03 -3.75 18.15
N VAL A 53 12.68 -4.81 18.87
CA VAL A 53 13.41 -6.08 18.84
C VAL A 53 12.49 -7.17 18.32
N CYS A 54 12.95 -7.88 17.30
CA CYS A 54 12.25 -9.01 16.69
C CYS A 54 13.02 -10.29 16.99
N ILE A 55 12.39 -11.26 17.63
CA ILE A 55 13.03 -12.53 18.05
C ILE A 55 12.30 -13.69 17.39
N GLY A 56 13.04 -14.59 16.73
CA GLY A 56 12.52 -15.80 16.10
C GLY A 56 12.67 -15.81 14.59
N ILE A 57 12.11 -16.84 13.94
CA ILE A 57 12.19 -17.06 12.49
C ILE A 57 10.78 -17.03 11.90
N HIS A 58 10.56 -16.21 10.87
CA HIS A 58 9.28 -16.18 10.15
C HIS A 58 9.02 -17.52 9.44
N ASN A 59 7.80 -18.04 9.61
CA ASN A 59 7.31 -19.26 8.95
C ASN A 59 6.32 -18.95 7.81
N HIS A 60 6.31 -17.71 7.32
CA HIS A 60 5.41 -17.23 6.29
C HIS A 60 6.17 -16.31 5.33
N PRO A 61 5.71 -16.18 4.07
CA PRO A 61 6.31 -15.23 3.14
C PRO A 61 6.13 -13.78 3.62
N PRO A 62 6.98 -12.85 3.17
CA PRO A 62 6.78 -11.42 3.38
C PRO A 62 5.38 -10.99 2.90
N PRO A 63 4.73 -10.06 3.62
CA PRO A 63 3.46 -9.50 3.15
C PRO A 63 3.66 -8.77 1.82
N VAL A 64 2.61 -8.77 0.99
CA VAL A 64 2.61 -8.03 -0.28
C VAL A 64 2.87 -6.53 0.01
N PRO A 65 3.76 -5.86 -0.74
CA PRO A 65 4.00 -4.42 -0.57
C PRO A 65 2.69 -3.65 -0.68
N GLU A 66 2.35 -2.90 0.36
CA GLU A 66 1.08 -2.17 0.40
C GLU A 66 1.12 -0.88 -0.43
N ARG A 67 2.32 -0.36 -0.69
CA ARG A 67 2.53 0.87 -1.48
C ARG A 67 3.37 0.55 -2.70
N THR A 68 2.90 1.01 -3.86
CA THR A 68 3.74 1.09 -5.06
C THR A 68 5.02 1.86 -4.71
N PRO A 69 6.21 1.33 -5.02
CA PRO A 69 7.47 2.03 -4.78
C PRO A 69 7.43 3.45 -5.36
N ALA A 70 7.99 4.41 -4.62
CA ALA A 70 7.90 5.83 -4.96
C ALA A 70 8.47 6.13 -6.36
N ASN A 71 9.59 5.45 -6.72
CA ASN A 71 10.22 5.56 -8.03
C ASN A 71 9.32 5.06 -9.17
N ILE A 72 8.57 3.97 -8.97
CA ILE A 72 7.64 3.46 -9.98
C ILE A 72 6.49 4.45 -10.18
N LYS A 73 5.94 4.98 -9.08
CA LYS A 73 4.88 5.99 -9.14
C LYS A 73 5.37 7.27 -9.86
N SER A 74 6.54 7.79 -9.49
CA SER A 74 7.08 9.01 -10.10
C SER A 74 7.39 8.81 -11.57
N ASN A 75 7.96 7.66 -11.95
CA ASN A 75 8.28 7.37 -13.34
C ASN A 75 7.01 7.27 -14.20
N LEU A 76 5.97 6.63 -13.69
CA LEU A 76 4.67 6.58 -14.38
C LEU A 76 4.05 7.97 -14.55
N GLN A 77 4.12 8.82 -13.52
CA GLN A 77 3.64 10.21 -13.62
C GLN A 77 4.38 10.97 -14.71
N VAL A 78 5.72 10.88 -14.75
CA VAL A 78 6.54 11.51 -15.78
C VAL A 78 6.18 11.00 -17.19
N LEU A 79 5.92 9.70 -17.36
CA LEU A 79 5.51 9.14 -18.65
C LEU A 79 4.14 9.67 -19.10
N ILE A 80 3.17 9.75 -18.18
CA ILE A 80 1.83 10.28 -18.45
C ILE A 80 1.92 11.76 -18.82
N GLU A 81 2.68 12.55 -18.06
CA GLU A 81 2.88 13.98 -18.31
C GLU A 81 3.57 14.22 -19.66
N LYS A 82 4.63 13.47 -19.95
CA LYS A 82 5.31 13.53 -21.26
C LYS A 82 4.36 13.22 -22.40
N GLN A 83 3.53 12.20 -22.25
CA GLN A 83 2.56 11.85 -23.28
C GLN A 83 1.50 12.93 -23.46
N PHE A 84 1.02 13.52 -22.37
CA PHE A 84 0.07 14.63 -22.42
C PHE A 84 0.69 15.88 -23.08
N MET A 85 1.93 16.23 -22.74
CA MET A 85 2.68 17.32 -23.37
C MET A 85 2.90 17.07 -24.87
N MET A 86 3.26 15.85 -25.26
CA MET A 86 3.45 15.49 -26.66
C MET A 86 2.14 15.60 -27.47
N ILE A 87 1.01 15.18 -26.90
CA ILE A 87 -0.30 15.31 -27.54
C ILE A 87 -0.66 16.80 -27.74
N LEU A 88 -0.45 17.64 -26.73
CA LEU A 88 -0.69 19.09 -26.82
C LEU A 88 0.16 19.78 -27.90
N LEU A 89 1.40 19.33 -28.10
CA LEU A 89 2.31 19.88 -29.10
C LEU A 89 1.99 19.41 -30.53
N LEU A 90 1.46 18.20 -30.69
CA LEU A 90 1.19 17.58 -32.00
C LEU A 90 -0.22 17.83 -32.52
N LEU A 91 -1.17 18.18 -31.64
CA LEU A 91 -2.58 18.42 -32.00
C LEU A 91 -3.12 19.67 -31.26
N PRO A 92 -2.53 20.86 -31.45
CA PRO A 92 -2.99 22.08 -30.77
C PRO A 92 -4.44 22.44 -31.13
N ASP A 93 -4.91 22.10 -32.33
CA ASP A 93 -6.23 22.47 -32.85
C ASP A 93 -7.40 21.66 -32.26
N LEU A 94 -7.15 20.47 -31.70
CA LEU A 94 -8.20 19.63 -31.08
C LEU A 94 -8.62 20.12 -29.69
N TYR A 95 -7.80 20.93 -29.02
CA TYR A 95 -8.14 21.48 -27.69
C TYR A 95 -9.00 22.76 -27.78
N PHE A 96 -8.90 23.51 -28.88
CA PHE A 96 -9.65 24.75 -29.09
C PHE A 96 -11.09 24.53 -29.59
N GLN A 97 -11.43 23.31 -30.03
CA GLN A 97 -12.80 22.96 -30.49
C GLN A 97 -13.70 22.38 -29.39
N ALA A 98 -13.23 22.28 -28.14
CA ALA A 98 -13.99 21.73 -27.02
C ALA A 98 -14.29 22.74 -25.89
N ILE A 99 -14.11 24.05 -26.14
CA ILE A 99 -14.59 25.14 -25.27
C ILE A 99 -15.60 25.98 -26.07
#